data_AF-A0A3L7AMY7-F1
#
_entry.id   AF-A0A3L7AMY7-F1
#
_cell.length_a   1.000
_cell.length_b   1.000
_cell.length_c   1.000
_cell.angle_alpha   90.00
_cell.angle_beta   90.00
_cell.angle_gamma   90.00
#
_symmetry.space_group_name_H-M   'P 1'
#
loop_
_entity.id
_entity.type
_entity.pdbx_description
1 polymer ?
#
loop_
_entity_poly.entity_id
_entity_poly.type
_entity_poly.pdbx_seq_one_letter_code
_entity_poly.pdbx_strand_id
1 'polypeptide(L)' 'MEVTSVDLDPQLIERARELTGERSNRAVLDLALRRLIAYKQKAAMIDGISELVNLEAELGAPVIPPTP' A
#
# COMPACT_ATOMS: atom_id res chain seq x y z
N MET A 1 0.12 18.36 -14.12
CA MET A 1 0.98 17.67 -13.14
C MET A 1 1.86 18.72 -12.52
N GLU A 2 1.75 18.94 -11.21
CA GLU A 2 2.73 19.77 -10.50
C GLU A 2 4.03 18.97 -10.33
N VAL A 3 5.16 19.64 -10.53
CA VAL A 3 6.49 19.10 -10.35
C VAL A 3 7.06 19.74 -9.10
N THR A 4 7.28 18.92 -8.07
CA THR A 4 7.93 19.35 -6.83
C THR A 4 9.38 18.90 -6.86
N SER A 5 10.31 19.81 -6.59
CA SER A 5 11.72 19.47 -6.42
C SER A 5 11.96 18.93 -5.01
N VAL A 6 12.61 17.78 -4.90
CA VAL A 6 12.92 17.12 -3.63
C VAL A 6 14.39 16.72 -3.67
N ASP A 7 15.13 17.10 -2.63
CA ASP A 7 16.52 16.68 -2.47
C ASP A 7 16.59 15.23 -1.99
N LEU A 8 17.41 14.43 -2.65
CA LEU A 8 17.52 13.00 -2.43
C LEU A 8 18.97 12.58 -2.58
N ASP A 9 19.41 11.72 -1.68
CA ASP A 9 20.70 11.04 -1.83
C ASP A 9 20.72 10.24 -3.15
N PRO A 10 21.63 10.59 -4.09
CA PRO A 10 21.75 9.91 -5.37
C PRO A 10 21.97 8.39 -5.25
N GLN A 11 22.70 7.95 -4.21
CA GLN A 11 23.00 6.54 -4.00
C GLN A 11 21.76 5.78 -3.52
N LEU A 12 20.93 6.40 -2.68
CA LEU A 12 19.68 5.79 -2.22
C LEU A 12 18.69 5.60 -3.37
N ILE A 13 18.52 6.60 -4.22
CA ILE A 13 17.58 6.50 -5.34
C ILE A 13 18.04 5.50 -6.39
N GLU A 14 19.36 5.37 -6.59
CA GLU A 14 19.95 4.35 -7.47
C GLU A 14 19.68 2.94 -6.97
N ARG A 15 20.01 2.67 -5.71
CA ARG A 15 19.72 1.39 -5.08
C ARG A 15 18.22 1.07 -5.11
N ALA A 16 17.37 2.07 -4.89
CA ALA A 16 15.93 1.89 -4.93
C ALA A 16 15.42 1.56 -6.35
N ARG A 17 15.99 2.16 -7.40
CA ARG A 17 15.69 1.78 -8.80
C ARG A 17 16.07 0.34 -9.08
N GLU A 18 17.27 -0.08 -8.67
CA GLU A 18 17.74 -1.46 -8.86
C GLU A 18 16.82 -2.48 -8.17
N LEU A 19 16.44 -2.21 -6.92
CA LEU A 19 15.58 -3.10 -6.14
C LEU A 19 14.13 -3.17 -6.65
N THR A 20 13.64 -2.10 -7.28
CA THR A 20 12.25 -2.01 -7.74
C THR A 20 12.10 -2.28 -9.24
N GLY A 21 13.17 -2.21 -10.03
CA GLY A 21 13.15 -2.30 -11.49
C GLY A 21 12.54 -1.08 -12.18
N GLU A 22 12.32 0.01 -11.44
CA GLU A 22 11.61 1.19 -11.93
C GLU A 22 12.49 2.08 -12.81
N ARG A 23 11.87 2.63 -13.86
CA ARG A 23 12.57 3.41 -14.90
C ARG A 23 12.72 4.89 -14.56
N SER A 24 12.08 5.37 -13.49
CA SER A 24 12.13 6.79 -13.10
C SER A 24 12.11 6.97 -11.58
N ASN A 25 12.82 7.99 -11.10
CA ASN A 25 12.82 8.36 -9.67
C ASN A 25 11.41 8.65 -9.17
N ARG A 26 10.56 9.26 -10.00
CA ARG A 26 9.16 9.51 -9.68
C ARG A 26 8.38 8.22 -9.43
N ALA A 27 8.57 7.19 -10.26
CA ALA A 27 7.90 5.91 -10.10
C ALA A 27 8.37 5.18 -8.84
N VAL A 28 9.68 5.23 -8.54
CA VAL A 28 10.23 4.71 -7.28
C VAL A 28 9.60 5.39 -6.07
N LEU A 29 9.51 6.72 -6.09
CA LEU A 29 8.91 7.50 -4.99
C LEU A 29 7.42 7.22 -4.82
N ASP A 30 6.66 7.16 -5.91
CA ASP A 30 5.23 6.82 -5.87
C ASP A 30 5.02 5.42 -5.27
N LEU A 31 5.81 4.44 -5.72
CA LEU A 31 5.78 3.08 -5.19
C LEU A 31 6.13 3.03 -3.69
N ALA A 32 7.16 3.77 -3.28
CA ALA A 32 7.58 3.85 -1.88
C ALA A 32 6.48 4.45 -0.99
N LEU A 33 5.85 5.54 -1.44
CA LEU A 33 4.75 6.19 -0.72
C LEU A 33 3.54 5.27 -0.59
N ARG A 34 3.11 4.61 -1.66
CA ARG A 34 2.01 3.64 -1.62
C ARG A 34 2.30 2.50 -0.63
N ARG A 35 3.51 1.96 -0.65
CA ARG A 35 3.93 0.91 0.28
C ARG A 35 3.98 1.38 1.72
N LEU A 36 4.44 2.61 1.98
CA LEU A 36 4.46 3.19 3.33
C LEU A 36 3.05 3.37 3.87
N ILE A 37 2.14 3.92 3.06
CA ILE A 37 0.73 4.09 3.43
C ILE A 37 0.10 2.73 3.73
N ALA A 38 0.28 1.75 2.85
CA ALA A 38 -0.23 0.40 3.05
C ALA A 38 0.35 -0.26 4.32
N TYR A 39 1.66 -0.11 4.56
CA TYR A 39 2.31 -0.62 5.77
C TYR A 39 1.73 0.00 7.05
N LYS A 40 1.44 1.31 7.04
CA LYS A 40 0.84 2.00 8.19
C LYS A 40 -0.63 1.62 8.38
N GLN A 41 -1.38 1.47 7.29
CA GLN A 41 -2.78 1.03 7.33
C GLN A 41 -2.94 -0.46 7.67
N LYS A 42 -1.90 -1.27 7.48
CA LYS A 42 -1.92 -2.69 7.84
C LYS A 42 -2.22 -2.92 9.33
N ALA A 43 -1.76 -2.05 10.22
CA ALA A 43 -2.09 -2.14 11.64
C ALA A 43 -3.60 -1.99 11.86
N ALA A 44 -4.22 -0.95 11.29
CA ALA A 44 -5.66 -0.74 11.35
C ALA A 44 -6.47 -1.90 10.70
N MET A 45 -5.94 -2.51 9.64
CA MET A 45 -6.54 -3.72 9.06
C MET A 45 -6.49 -4.92 10.02
N ILE A 46 -5.36 -5.15 10.69
CA ILE A 46 -5.21 -6.23 11.67
C ILE A 46 -6.12 -5.99 12.88
N ASP A 47 -6.21 -4.75 13.35
CA ASP A 47 -7.10 -4.37 14.46
C ASP A 47 -8.57 -4.64 14.07
N GLY A 48 -8.99 -4.22 12.86
CA GLY A 48 -10.33 -4.49 12.36
C GLY A 48 -10.65 -5.98 12.20
N ILE A 49 -9.68 -6.80 11.77
CA ILE A 49 -9.85 -8.27 11.72
C ILE A 49 -9.99 -8.85 13.14
N SER A 50 -9.23 -8.34 14.11
CA SER A 50 -9.28 -8.82 15.50
C SER A 50 -10.61 -8.50 16.19
N GLU A 51 -11.31 -7.47 15.73
CA GLU A 51 -12.66 -7.11 16.18
C GLU A 51 -13.78 -7.94 15.53
N LEU A 52 -13.48 -8.71 14.47
CA LEU A 52 -14.48 -9.58 13.85
C LEU A 52 -14.85 -10.73 14.79
N VAL A 53 -16.13 -10.79 15.15
CA VAL A 53 -16.73 -11.89 15.90
C VAL A 53 -17.52 -12.79 14.95
N ASN A 54 -17.71 -14.06 15.33
CA ASN A 54 -18.57 -15.02 14.60
C ASN A 54 -18.06 -15.44 13.20
N LEU A 55 -16.74 -15.33 12.94
CA LEU A 55 -16.12 -15.70 11.65
C LEU A 55 -16.46 -17.12 11.19
N GLU A 56 -16.49 -18.09 12.10
CA GLU A 56 -16.82 -19.49 11.78
C GLU A 56 -18.25 -19.66 11.25
N ALA A 57 -19.19 -18.85 11.73
CA ALA A 57 -20.59 -18.88 11.29
C ALA A 57 -20.79 -18.18 9.93
N GLU A 58 -19.95 -17.19 9.61
CA GLU A 58 -20.04 -16.38 8.39
C GLU A 58 -19.19 -16.94 7.23
N LEU A 59 -18.28 -17.88 7.49
CA LEU A 59 -17.50 -18.57 6.47
C LEU A 59 -18.42 -19.41 5.57
N GLY A 60 -18.66 -18.90 4.35
CA GLY A 60 -19.55 -19.53 3.37
C GLY A 60 -20.95 -18.90 3.28
N ALA A 61 -21.19 -17.80 4.00
CA ALA A 61 -22.40 -17.01 3.83
C ALA A 61 -22.54 -16.53 2.36
N PRO A 62 -23.77 -16.49 1.81
CA PRO A 62 -24.01 -16.03 0.44
C PRO A 62 -23.62 -14.56 0.29
N VAL A 63 -22.76 -14.25 -0.69
CA VAL A 63 -22.38 -12.87 -1.01
C VAL A 63 -23.55 -12.19 -1.74
N ILE A 64 -24.11 -11.14 -1.12
CA ILE A 64 -25.16 -10.32 -1.74
C ILE A 64 -24.47 -9.16 -2.49
N PRO A 65 -24.65 -9.04 -3.82
CA PRO A 65 -24.12 -7.90 -4.55
C PRO A 65 -24.83 -6.61 -4.10
N PRO A 66 -24.11 -5.47 -4.01
CA PRO A 66 -24.72 -4.21 -3.60
C PRO A 66 -25.79 -3.78 -4.61
N THR A 67 -26.97 -3.43 -4.11
CA THR A 67 -28.05 -2.85 -4.90
C THR A 67 -27.70 -1.40 -5.27
N PRO A 68 -27.89 -0.96 -6.52
CA PRO A 68 -27.59 0.40 -6.96
C PRO A 68 -28.44 1.48 -6.27
#